data_AF-A0A562LV59-F1
#
_entry.id   AF-A0A562LV59-F1
#
_cell.length_a   1.000
_cell.length_b   1.000
_cell.length_c   1.000
_cell.angle_alpha   90.00
_cell.angle_beta   90.00
_cell.angle_gamma   90.00
#
_symmetry.space_group_name_H-M   'P 1'
#
loop_
_entity.id
_entity.type
_entity.pdbx_description
1 polymer ?
#
loop_
_entity_poly.entity_id
_entity_poly.type
_entity_poly.pdbx_seq_one_letter_code
_entity_poly.pdbx_strand_id
1 'polypeptide(L)'
;MSLSLAKLQQLKRQTGQRDTTAVRMANVPALAAHMHPSTGAMPAPCTGTHGATGPMSARDNGMPGATSPDPQASLDRLRQLLRVRTPRPVRPQAHLDREVPGTEIAPGVRLVERIQRCGQTPDWLDGTFDRKDLLRSRDLLFFDTETTGLAGGTGTRAFMIGAADWVDDGLRVRQLYLTAMAGEAAMLDAFAGWLNPATILVSYNGKCYDAPLLATRYRLARRTNPLAALAHVDLLFPSRRRWRGIWENCRLATIEREVLRVVREDDLPGAEAPAAWLEYLRGGSANNLRRVAAHNHQDVVSLSRLVGVLAQAA
;
A
#
# COMPACT_ATOMS: atom_id res chain seq x y z
N MET A 1 26.68 27.33 18.79
CA MET A 1 25.85 28.53 19.05
C MET A 1 24.42 28.22 18.64
N SER A 2 23.56 27.90 19.61
CA SER A 2 22.18 27.48 19.39
C SER A 2 21.25 28.69 19.27
N LEU A 3 20.58 28.83 18.12
CA LEU A 3 19.57 29.86 17.90
C LEU A 3 18.32 29.53 18.73
N SER A 4 17.87 30.49 19.55
CA SER A 4 16.72 30.32 20.44
C SER A 4 15.39 30.35 19.68
N LEU A 5 14.41 29.63 20.23
CA LEU A 5 13.05 29.44 19.68
C LEU A 5 12.33 30.76 19.33
N ALA A 6 12.65 31.84 20.04
CA ALA A 6 12.13 33.18 19.78
C ALA A 6 12.54 33.74 18.41
N LYS A 7 13.76 33.40 17.93
CA LYS A 7 14.27 33.88 16.64
C LYS A 7 13.64 33.15 15.45
N LEU A 8 13.25 31.88 15.64
CA LEU A 8 12.48 31.08 14.68
C LEU A 8 11.02 31.58 14.54
N GLN A 9 10.41 32.06 15.62
CA GLN A 9 9.05 32.60 15.59
C GLN A 9 8.99 33.97 14.90
N GLN A 10 10.04 34.77 14.98
CA GLN A 10 10.12 36.08 14.32
C GLN A 10 10.30 35.96 12.80
N LEU A 11 11.05 34.95 12.33
CA LEU A 11 11.23 34.63 10.91
C LEU A 11 9.94 34.09 10.24
N LYS A 12 9.08 33.39 10.98
CA LYS A 12 7.77 32.93 10.49
C LYS A 12 6.74 34.04 10.34
N ARG A 13 6.86 35.14 11.09
CA ARG A 13 5.94 36.30 10.96
C ARG A 13 6.29 37.19 9.76
N GLN A 14 7.54 37.20 9.31
CA GLN A 14 7.99 38.01 8.16
C GLN A 14 7.68 37.41 6.79
N THR A 15 7.27 36.14 6.72
CA THR A 15 6.98 35.43 5.45
C THR A 15 5.49 35.35 5.10
N GLY A 16 4.61 35.85 5.96
CA GLY A 16 3.14 35.73 5.81
C GLY A 16 2.40 36.95 5.24
N GLN A 17 3.09 37.98 4.75
CA GLN A 17 2.45 39.18 4.21
C GLN A 17 3.02 39.53 2.82
N ARG A 18 2.39 39.01 1.76
CA ARG A 18 2.27 39.69 0.46
C ARG A 18 0.96 39.32 -0.24
N ASP A 19 0.04 40.27 -0.14
CA ASP A 19 -0.88 40.80 -1.15
C ASP A 19 -1.78 39.88 -1.99
N THR A 20 -3.03 39.87 -1.54
CA THR A 20 -4.24 39.81 -2.37
C THR A 20 -4.47 41.15 -3.09
N THR A 21 -4.51 41.15 -4.42
CA THR A 21 -5.27 42.15 -5.20
C THR A 21 -6.05 41.45 -6.31
N ALA A 22 -7.36 41.73 -6.32
CA ALA A 22 -8.35 41.21 -7.25
C ALA A 22 -8.38 42.03 -8.54
N VAL A 23 -8.61 41.38 -9.69
CA VAL A 23 -9.21 42.01 -10.88
C VAL A 23 -10.20 41.05 -11.55
N ARG A 24 -11.30 41.67 -12.03
CA ARG A 24 -12.58 41.17 -12.55
C ARG A 24 -12.53 40.33 -13.84
N MET A 25 -13.68 39.67 -14.03
CA MET A 25 -14.21 38.86 -15.14
C MET A 25 -14.07 39.39 -16.58
N ALA A 26 -14.01 38.46 -17.56
CA ALA A 26 -14.81 38.46 -18.80
C ALA A 26 -14.73 37.12 -19.60
N ASN A 27 -15.91 36.59 -19.98
CA ASN A 27 -16.34 35.80 -21.15
C ASN A 27 -15.45 34.74 -21.89
N VAL A 28 -15.89 33.46 -21.83
CA VAL A 28 -16.42 32.51 -22.88
C VAL A 28 -16.11 32.83 -24.38
N PRO A 29 -15.83 31.89 -25.35
CA PRO A 29 -16.40 30.53 -25.54
C PRO A 29 -15.47 29.35 -25.98
N ALA A 30 -16.12 28.18 -26.06
CA ALA A 30 -15.67 26.86 -26.52
C ALA A 30 -15.43 26.71 -28.04
N LEU A 31 -14.69 25.67 -28.45
CA LEU A 31 -14.83 24.86 -29.69
C LEU A 31 -13.87 23.64 -29.58
N ALA A 32 -14.33 22.39 -29.49
CA ALA A 32 -14.71 21.44 -30.55
C ALA A 32 -13.53 20.82 -31.36
N ALA A 33 -13.38 19.49 -31.18
CA ALA A 33 -12.90 18.38 -32.05
C ALA A 33 -11.98 18.64 -33.27
N HIS A 34 -11.07 17.68 -33.56
CA HIS A 34 -11.06 16.86 -34.80
C HIS A 34 -9.97 15.77 -34.80
N MET A 35 -10.27 14.65 -35.48
CA MET A 35 -9.56 13.37 -35.60
C MET A 35 -8.64 13.28 -36.84
N HIS A 36 -7.53 12.53 -36.69
CA HIS A 36 -6.84 11.62 -37.67
C HIS A 36 -6.17 12.16 -38.97
N PRO A 37 -5.43 11.33 -39.77
CA PRO A 37 -4.16 10.62 -39.52
C PRO A 37 -3.18 10.68 -40.75
N SER A 38 -1.98 10.05 -40.70
CA SER A 38 -1.17 9.49 -41.85
C SER A 38 0.30 9.23 -41.40
N THR A 39 0.88 8.02 -41.42
CA THR A 39 1.40 7.09 -42.47
C THR A 39 2.79 7.39 -43.06
N GLY A 40 3.66 6.35 -43.02
CA GLY A 40 4.80 6.09 -43.92
C GLY A 40 6.12 6.80 -43.57
N ALA A 41 7.33 6.25 -43.76
CA ALA A 41 7.82 4.99 -44.33
C ALA A 41 9.34 4.87 -44.01
N MET A 42 9.89 3.65 -44.05
CA MET A 42 11.33 3.33 -44.07
C MET A 42 12.00 3.82 -45.37
N PRO A 43 13.36 3.89 -45.42
CA PRO A 43 14.09 2.82 -46.12
C PRO A 43 15.49 2.46 -45.57
N ALA A 44 15.97 1.29 -45.99
CA ALA A 44 17.38 0.85 -46.08
C ALA A 44 17.61 0.41 -47.56
N PRO A 45 18.73 -0.22 -47.97
CA PRO A 45 20.13 -0.22 -47.52
C PRO A 45 21.11 0.09 -48.69
N CYS A 46 22.43 0.12 -48.45
CA CYS A 46 23.44 0.00 -49.51
C CYS A 46 24.71 -0.72 -49.02
N THR A 47 25.25 -1.52 -49.92
CA THR A 47 26.26 -2.60 -49.87
C THR A 47 27.72 -2.14 -50.00
N GLY A 48 28.69 -3.00 -49.64
CA GLY A 48 30.08 -2.90 -50.11
C GLY A 48 31.03 -3.97 -49.56
N THR A 49 31.61 -4.76 -50.46
CA THR A 49 32.41 -5.99 -50.29
C THR A 49 33.95 -5.79 -50.42
N HIS A 50 34.70 -6.90 -50.25
CA HIS A 50 36.12 -7.21 -50.57
C HIS A 50 37.11 -7.15 -49.40
N GLY A 51 38.05 -8.08 -49.19
CA GLY A 51 38.53 -9.23 -49.97
C GLY A 51 39.56 -10.04 -49.14
N ALA A 52 39.87 -11.25 -49.60
CA ALA A 52 40.64 -12.31 -48.93
C ALA A 52 42.18 -12.22 -49.09
N THR A 53 42.94 -12.94 -48.23
CA THR A 53 43.92 -14.03 -48.53
C THR A 53 45.18 -14.05 -47.63
N GLY A 54 45.45 -15.21 -47.00
CA GLY A 54 46.75 -15.90 -47.05
C GLY A 54 47.76 -15.77 -45.86
N PRO A 55 48.60 -16.80 -45.57
CA PRO A 55 49.08 -17.15 -44.22
C PRO A 55 50.62 -17.13 -44.00
N MET A 56 51.10 -17.21 -42.74
CA MET A 56 52.18 -18.12 -42.23
C MET A 56 52.93 -17.62 -40.96
N SER A 57 53.12 -18.59 -40.05
CA SER A 57 54.24 -18.89 -39.12
C SER A 57 54.74 -17.88 -38.05
N ALA A 58 54.45 -18.25 -36.80
CA ALA A 58 55.33 -18.40 -35.62
C ALA A 58 56.53 -17.45 -35.41
N ARG A 59 56.55 -16.82 -34.23
CA ARG A 59 57.67 -16.85 -33.27
C ARG A 59 57.24 -16.42 -31.87
N ASP A 60 57.76 -17.19 -30.93
CA ASP A 60 57.65 -17.12 -29.48
C ASP A 60 58.41 -15.90 -28.91
N ASN A 61 57.87 -15.28 -27.85
CA ASN A 61 58.64 -14.55 -26.84
C ASN A 61 57.71 -14.17 -25.67
N GLY A 62 57.93 -14.81 -24.52
CA GLY A 62 57.18 -14.61 -23.30
C GLY A 62 57.42 -13.27 -22.60
N MET A 63 56.38 -12.83 -21.87
CA MET A 63 56.43 -11.94 -20.72
C MET A 63 55.26 -12.31 -19.79
N PRO A 64 55.41 -12.18 -18.46
CA PRO A 64 54.61 -12.91 -17.47
C PRO A 64 53.17 -12.38 -17.39
N GLY A 65 52.25 -13.32 -17.16
CA GLY A 65 50.84 -13.04 -16.96
C GLY A 65 50.61 -12.04 -15.84
N ALA A 66 50.00 -10.90 -16.18
CA ALA A 66 49.38 -10.03 -15.21
C ALA A 66 48.20 -10.80 -14.59
N THR A 67 48.38 -11.30 -13.37
CA THR A 67 47.30 -11.80 -12.54
C THR A 67 46.24 -10.70 -12.43
N SER A 68 45.05 -10.94 -12.98
CA SER A 68 43.90 -10.08 -12.75
C SER A 68 43.70 -9.95 -11.24
N PRO A 69 43.58 -8.74 -10.68
CA PRO A 69 43.38 -8.59 -9.25
C PRO A 69 42.06 -9.25 -8.87
N ASP A 70 42.10 -10.09 -7.84
CA ASP A 70 40.93 -10.72 -7.24
C ASP A 70 39.83 -9.65 -7.00
N PRO A 71 38.64 -9.79 -7.63
CA PRO A 71 37.55 -8.83 -7.49
C PRO A 71 37.12 -8.61 -6.04
N GLN A 72 37.24 -9.63 -5.20
CA GLN A 72 36.97 -9.53 -3.76
C GLN A 72 38.00 -8.67 -3.04
N ALA A 73 39.29 -8.88 -3.32
CA ALA A 73 40.36 -8.08 -2.73
C ALA A 73 40.25 -6.59 -3.13
N SER A 74 39.80 -6.33 -4.36
CA SER A 74 39.53 -4.97 -4.87
C SER A 74 38.36 -4.28 -4.16
N LEU A 75 37.27 -5.02 -3.91
CA LEU A 75 36.11 -4.53 -3.15
C LEU A 75 36.43 -4.25 -1.68
N ASP A 76 37.25 -5.10 -1.06
CA ASP A 76 37.64 -4.92 0.34
C ASP A 76 38.59 -3.73 0.52
N ARG A 77 39.48 -3.48 -0.45
CA ARG A 77 40.30 -2.25 -0.50
C ARG A 77 39.43 -1.00 -0.64
N LEU A 78 38.38 -1.06 -1.46
CA LEU A 78 37.45 0.05 -1.65
C LEU A 78 36.64 0.34 -0.37
N ARG A 79 36.21 -0.71 0.36
CA ARG A 79 35.55 -0.58 1.67
C ARG A 79 36.46 0.05 2.72
N GLN A 80 37.76 -0.27 2.68
CA GLN A 80 38.78 0.27 3.59
C GLN A 80 39.03 1.77 3.34
N LEU A 81 39.08 2.20 2.08
CA LEU A 81 39.26 3.61 1.68
C LEU A 81 38.05 4.49 2.03
N LEU A 82 36.83 3.93 1.98
CA LEU A 82 35.60 4.67 2.27
C LEU A 82 35.31 4.84 3.77
N ARG A 83 36.15 4.32 4.69
CA ARG A 83 35.90 4.29 6.14
C ARG A 83 34.47 3.82 6.50
N VAL A 84 33.87 2.98 5.65
CA VAL A 84 32.58 2.38 5.92
C VAL A 84 32.82 1.35 7.00
N ARG A 85 32.57 1.72 8.25
CA ARG A 85 32.47 0.76 9.35
C ARG A 85 31.42 -0.25 8.93
N THR A 86 31.84 -1.48 8.64
CA THR A 86 30.93 -2.62 8.60
C THR A 86 30.23 -2.64 9.96
N PRO A 87 28.89 -2.45 10.01
CA PRO A 87 28.17 -2.49 11.27
C PRO A 87 28.46 -3.83 11.92
N ARG A 88 28.97 -3.79 13.16
CA ARG A 88 29.11 -5.00 13.98
C ARG A 88 27.73 -5.66 14.03
N PRO A 89 27.59 -6.95 13.68
CA PRO A 89 26.32 -7.63 13.82
C PRO A 89 25.96 -7.61 15.30
N VAL A 90 25.00 -6.76 15.66
CA VAL A 90 24.36 -6.81 16.95
C VAL A 90 23.61 -8.14 16.94
N ARG A 91 24.09 -9.11 17.72
CA ARG A 91 23.32 -10.32 18.00
C ARG A 91 21.97 -9.82 18.51
N PRO A 92 20.83 -10.14 17.85
CA PRO A 92 19.54 -9.74 18.37
C PRO A 92 19.49 -10.24 19.81
N GLN A 93 19.33 -9.34 20.77
CA GLN A 93 18.83 -9.77 22.06
C GLN A 93 17.52 -10.46 21.74
N ALA A 94 17.37 -11.72 22.14
CA ALA A 94 16.12 -12.43 21.97
C ALA A 94 15.06 -11.62 22.74
N HIS A 95 14.24 -10.86 22.01
CA HIS A 95 13.09 -10.20 22.61
C HIS A 95 12.20 -11.30 23.15
N LEU A 96 11.91 -11.25 24.46
CA LEU A 96 11.14 -12.29 25.14
C LEU A 96 9.70 -12.36 24.63
N ASP A 97 9.16 -11.25 24.13
CA ASP A 97 7.80 -11.17 23.61
C ASP A 97 7.79 -11.05 22.07
N ARG A 98 7.58 -12.20 21.42
CA ARG A 98 7.36 -12.34 19.97
C ARG A 98 5.99 -12.94 19.64
N GLU A 99 5.13 -13.06 20.63
CA GLU A 99 3.84 -13.70 20.46
C GLU A 99 2.90 -12.80 19.64
N VAL A 100 2.29 -13.38 18.63
CA VAL A 100 1.35 -12.68 17.75
C VAL A 100 0.02 -13.46 17.75
N PRO A 101 -1.13 -12.77 17.79
CA PRO A 101 -2.42 -13.42 18.00
C PRO A 101 -2.86 -14.27 16.80
N GLY A 102 -3.58 -15.36 17.04
CA GLY A 102 -4.21 -16.14 15.97
C GLY A 102 -3.42 -17.36 15.52
N THR A 103 -4.07 -18.15 14.66
CA THR A 103 -3.61 -19.47 14.24
C THR A 103 -2.67 -19.37 13.05
N GLU A 104 -1.64 -20.21 13.00
CA GLU A 104 -0.79 -20.32 11.81
C GLU A 104 -1.49 -21.22 10.78
N ILE A 105 -1.92 -20.64 9.67
CA ILE A 105 -2.65 -21.36 8.62
C ILE A 105 -1.72 -21.86 7.51
N ALA A 106 -0.53 -21.29 7.42
CA ALA A 106 0.56 -21.69 6.54
C ALA A 106 1.87 -21.13 7.10
N PRO A 107 3.04 -21.70 6.76
CA PRO A 107 4.33 -21.17 7.20
C PRO A 107 4.47 -19.67 6.94
N GLY A 108 4.56 -18.89 8.01
CA GLY A 108 4.71 -17.44 7.92
C GLY A 108 3.41 -16.65 7.74
N VAL A 109 2.24 -17.26 7.91
CA VAL A 109 0.92 -16.60 7.80
C VAL A 109 0.08 -16.89 9.03
N ARG A 110 -0.38 -15.82 9.69
CA ARG A 110 -1.29 -15.90 10.84
C ARG A 110 -2.67 -15.42 10.46
N LEU A 111 -3.69 -16.09 10.98
CA LEU A 111 -5.10 -15.73 10.86
C LEU A 111 -5.67 -15.42 12.25
N VAL A 112 -6.25 -14.23 12.39
CA VAL A 112 -7.11 -13.87 13.52
C VAL A 112 -8.53 -13.77 13.00
N GLU A 113 -9.45 -14.49 13.64
CA GLU A 113 -10.88 -14.37 13.37
C GLU A 113 -11.62 -13.98 14.65
N ARG A 114 -12.51 -13.01 14.56
CA ARG A 114 -13.35 -12.52 15.67
C ARG A 114 -14.74 -12.22 15.16
N ILE A 115 -15.76 -12.53 15.96
CA ILE A 115 -17.12 -12.07 15.71
C ILE A 115 -17.39 -10.90 16.65
N GLN A 116 -17.61 -9.73 16.10
CA GLN A 116 -18.07 -8.57 16.83
C GLN A 116 -19.60 -8.53 16.80
N ARG A 117 -20.21 -8.81 17.95
CA ARG A 117 -21.65 -8.71 18.10
C ARG A 117 -22.09 -7.26 17.87
N CYS A 118 -23.10 -7.10 17.03
CA CYS A 118 -23.71 -5.83 16.71
C CYS A 118 -25.23 -5.99 16.71
N GLY A 119 -25.96 -4.88 16.59
CA GLY A 119 -27.41 -4.94 16.33
C GLY A 119 -27.71 -5.62 14.99
N GLN A 120 -28.99 -5.87 14.72
CA GLN A 120 -29.40 -6.42 13.43
C GLN A 120 -28.97 -5.49 12.29
N THR A 121 -28.16 -6.04 11.37
CA THR A 121 -27.84 -5.36 10.11
C THR A 121 -29.03 -5.54 9.17
N PRO A 122 -29.53 -4.47 8.52
CA PRO A 122 -30.60 -4.61 7.55
C PRO A 122 -30.15 -5.51 6.39
N ASP A 123 -31.06 -6.30 5.82
CA ASP A 123 -30.73 -7.19 4.70
C ASP A 123 -30.23 -6.42 3.47
N TRP A 124 -30.73 -5.19 3.32
CA TRP A 124 -30.43 -4.29 2.21
C TRP A 124 -30.02 -2.92 2.73
N LEU A 125 -29.05 -2.33 2.06
CA LEU A 125 -28.59 -0.96 2.26
C LEU A 125 -28.89 -0.16 1.00
N ASP A 126 -29.33 1.09 1.17
CA ASP A 126 -29.42 2.02 0.05
C ASP A 126 -28.03 2.32 -0.48
N GLY A 127 -27.75 1.95 -1.74
CA GLY A 127 -26.46 2.18 -2.42
C GLY A 127 -26.37 3.51 -3.17
N THR A 128 -27.43 4.33 -3.17
CA THR A 128 -27.48 5.59 -3.92
C THR A 128 -26.41 6.58 -3.46
N PHE A 129 -25.94 6.49 -2.21
CA PHE A 129 -24.81 7.27 -1.71
C PHE A 129 -23.56 7.11 -2.58
N ASP A 130 -23.37 5.97 -3.25
CA ASP A 130 -22.30 5.70 -4.22
C ASP A 130 -22.80 5.45 -5.65
N ARG A 131 -23.99 5.99 -5.99
CA ARG A 131 -24.61 5.85 -7.31
C ARG A 131 -24.80 4.39 -7.73
N LYS A 132 -25.23 3.57 -6.78
CA LYS A 132 -25.60 2.17 -6.97
C LYS A 132 -27.05 1.96 -6.56
N ASP A 133 -27.62 0.84 -6.97
CA ASP A 133 -28.91 0.36 -6.48
C ASP A 133 -28.77 -0.23 -5.06
N LEU A 134 -29.84 -0.87 -4.57
CA LEU A 134 -29.83 -1.57 -3.28
C LEU A 134 -28.68 -2.58 -3.21
N LEU A 135 -27.90 -2.50 -2.13
CA LEU A 135 -26.78 -3.37 -1.84
C LEU A 135 -27.23 -4.41 -0.82
N ARG A 136 -27.05 -5.70 -1.13
CA ARG A 136 -27.32 -6.76 -0.16
C ARG A 136 -26.21 -6.80 0.88
N SER A 137 -26.54 -6.67 2.16
CA SER A 137 -25.55 -6.59 3.23
C SER A 137 -24.65 -7.82 3.30
N ARG A 138 -25.21 -9.02 3.09
CA ARG A 138 -24.45 -10.29 3.13
C ARG A 138 -23.43 -10.43 2.00
N ASP A 139 -23.55 -9.63 0.95
CA ASP A 139 -22.63 -9.65 -0.19
C ASP A 139 -21.47 -8.65 -0.01
N LEU A 140 -21.53 -7.78 1.01
CA LEU A 140 -20.48 -6.80 1.30
C LEU A 140 -19.28 -7.45 2.01
N LEU A 141 -18.09 -7.25 1.45
CA LEU A 141 -16.83 -7.53 2.14
C LEU A 141 -16.04 -6.23 2.32
N PHE A 142 -15.97 -5.76 3.57
CA PHE A 142 -15.14 -4.64 3.97
C PHE A 142 -13.69 -5.09 4.02
N PHE A 143 -12.75 -4.32 3.48
CA PHE A 143 -11.33 -4.66 3.59
C PHE A 143 -10.42 -3.44 3.63
N ASP A 144 -9.27 -3.64 4.27
CA ASP A 144 -8.19 -2.68 4.41
C ASP A 144 -6.84 -3.42 4.45
N THR A 145 -5.77 -2.81 3.95
CA THR A 145 -4.43 -3.42 3.96
C THR A 145 -3.38 -2.57 4.65
N GLU A 146 -2.50 -3.24 5.39
CA GLU A 146 -1.27 -2.61 5.88
C GLU A 146 -0.13 -2.97 4.95
N THR A 147 0.59 -1.95 4.48
CA THR A 147 1.57 -2.11 3.40
C THR A 147 2.95 -1.65 3.81
N THR A 148 3.98 -2.14 3.12
CA THR A 148 5.37 -1.74 3.37
C THR A 148 5.74 -0.34 2.83
N GLY A 149 4.79 0.41 2.26
CA GLY A 149 5.04 1.75 1.74
C GLY A 149 3.92 2.30 0.86
N LEU A 150 3.86 3.62 0.75
CA LEU A 150 2.73 4.36 0.15
C LEU A 150 2.85 4.60 -1.36
N ALA A 151 3.99 4.28 -1.98
CA ALA A 151 4.30 4.65 -3.37
C ALA A 151 3.87 3.60 -4.43
N GLY A 152 3.16 2.53 -4.04
CA GLY A 152 2.54 1.57 -4.98
C GLY A 152 3.48 0.82 -5.94
N GLY A 153 4.79 0.80 -5.69
CA GLY A 153 5.77 0.12 -6.55
C GLY A 153 5.74 -1.41 -6.41
N THR A 154 6.41 -2.13 -7.31
CA THR A 154 6.49 -3.61 -7.29
C THR A 154 7.14 -4.17 -6.03
N GLY A 155 7.92 -3.36 -5.32
CA GLY A 155 8.51 -3.69 -4.01
C GLY A 155 7.54 -3.58 -2.84
N THR A 156 6.43 -2.85 -2.99
CA THR A 156 5.41 -2.71 -1.94
C THR A 156 4.64 -4.02 -1.79
N ARG A 157 4.45 -4.45 -0.54
CA ARG A 157 3.66 -5.62 -0.17
C ARG A 157 2.57 -5.21 0.81
N ALA A 158 1.42 -5.86 0.71
CA ALA A 158 0.48 -5.94 1.83
C ALA A 158 1.04 -6.99 2.79
N PHE A 159 1.42 -6.59 3.99
CA PHE A 159 1.84 -7.53 5.03
C PHE A 159 0.70 -7.89 5.98
N MET A 160 -0.42 -7.16 5.91
CA MET A 160 -1.68 -7.48 6.56
C MET A 160 -2.84 -7.21 5.60
N ILE A 161 -3.84 -8.08 5.65
CA ILE A 161 -5.14 -7.88 5.00
C ILE A 161 -6.21 -8.11 6.06
N GLY A 162 -6.89 -7.04 6.43
CA GLY A 162 -8.10 -7.10 7.25
C GLY A 162 -9.31 -7.18 6.36
N ALA A 163 -10.26 -8.06 6.69
CA ALA A 163 -11.54 -8.15 6.02
C ALA A 163 -12.68 -8.37 7.02
N ALA A 164 -13.87 -7.89 6.68
CA ALA A 164 -15.06 -8.19 7.45
C ALA A 164 -16.29 -8.39 6.57
N ASP A 165 -17.20 -9.22 7.05
CA ASP A 165 -18.47 -9.54 6.42
C ASP A 165 -19.54 -9.78 7.49
N TRP A 166 -20.79 -9.55 7.12
CA TRP A 166 -21.93 -9.81 8.00
C TRP A 166 -22.29 -11.29 8.01
N VAL A 167 -22.32 -11.88 9.20
CA VAL A 167 -22.80 -13.23 9.48
C VAL A 167 -23.99 -13.15 10.45
N ASP A 168 -24.67 -14.28 10.69
CA ASP A 168 -25.91 -14.29 11.49
C ASP A 168 -25.70 -13.76 12.92
N ASP A 169 -24.51 -13.97 13.50
CA ASP A 169 -24.13 -13.55 14.86
C ASP A 169 -23.42 -12.18 14.95
N GLY A 170 -23.35 -11.43 13.84
CA GLY A 170 -22.79 -10.07 13.81
C GLY A 170 -21.75 -9.84 12.72
N LEU A 171 -20.76 -8.97 12.99
CA LEU A 171 -19.67 -8.70 12.04
C LEU A 171 -18.52 -9.69 12.28
N ARG A 172 -18.27 -10.58 11.31
CA ARG A 172 -17.05 -11.40 11.33
C ARG A 172 -15.89 -10.56 10.81
N VAL A 173 -14.85 -10.38 11.61
CA VAL A 173 -13.60 -9.72 11.23
C VAL A 173 -12.50 -10.78 11.17
N ARG A 174 -11.84 -10.86 10.01
CA ARG A 174 -10.73 -11.78 9.73
C ARG A 174 -9.51 -10.97 9.32
N GLN A 175 -8.37 -11.25 9.92
CA GLN A 175 -7.11 -10.56 9.62
C GLN A 175 -6.04 -11.59 9.30
N LEU A 176 -5.46 -11.48 8.12
CA LEU A 176 -4.26 -12.22 7.73
C LEU A 176 -3.06 -11.31 7.91
N TYR A 177 -1.97 -11.81 8.49
CA TYR A 177 -0.71 -11.07 8.49
C TYR A 177 0.52 -11.98 8.39
N LEU A 178 1.57 -11.44 7.76
CA LEU A 178 2.81 -12.15 7.49
C LEU A 178 3.74 -12.11 8.69
N THR A 179 4.17 -13.29 9.15
CA THR A 179 5.29 -13.45 10.10
C THR A 179 6.59 -13.86 9.40
N ALA A 180 6.53 -14.20 8.11
CA ALA A 180 7.67 -14.39 7.23
C ALA A 180 7.33 -14.02 5.78
N MET A 181 8.34 -13.58 5.02
CA MET A 181 8.17 -13.17 3.61
C MET A 181 7.62 -14.29 2.71
N ALA A 182 7.95 -15.55 3.02
CA ALA A 182 7.53 -16.71 2.24
C ALA A 182 6.01 -16.96 2.31
N GLY A 183 5.32 -16.40 3.30
CA GLY A 183 3.88 -16.58 3.50
C GLY A 183 2.99 -15.83 2.50
N GLU A 184 3.53 -14.89 1.71
CA GLU A 184 2.74 -14.00 0.86
C GLU A 184 1.78 -14.75 -0.09
N ALA A 185 2.25 -15.80 -0.76
CA ALA A 185 1.39 -16.57 -1.66
C ALA A 185 0.21 -17.23 -0.93
N ALA A 186 0.46 -17.82 0.24
CA ALA A 186 -0.57 -18.45 1.05
C ALA A 186 -1.56 -17.43 1.63
N MET A 187 -1.09 -16.23 2.00
CA MET A 187 -1.96 -15.13 2.42
C MET A 187 -2.89 -14.68 1.28
N LEU A 188 -2.37 -14.53 0.06
CA LEU A 188 -3.18 -14.17 -1.10
C LEU A 188 -4.20 -15.26 -1.44
N ASP A 189 -3.80 -16.53 -1.39
CA ASP A 189 -4.71 -17.67 -1.64
C ASP A 189 -5.82 -17.73 -0.57
N ALA A 190 -5.49 -17.46 0.71
CA ALA A 190 -6.46 -17.40 1.79
C ALA A 190 -7.47 -16.25 1.61
N PHE A 191 -6.99 -15.04 1.27
CA PHE A 191 -7.87 -13.89 1.01
C PHE A 191 -8.77 -14.14 -0.21
N ALA A 192 -8.23 -14.71 -1.28
CA ALA A 192 -9.01 -15.10 -2.46
C ALA A 192 -10.14 -16.08 -2.11
N GLY A 193 -9.90 -17.02 -1.20
CA GLY A 193 -10.90 -17.98 -0.73
C GLY A 193 -12.05 -17.37 0.08
N TRP A 194 -11.96 -16.11 0.48
CA TRP A 194 -13.06 -15.39 1.14
C TRP A 194 -14.00 -14.70 0.15
N LEU A 195 -13.60 -14.61 -1.11
CA LEU A 195 -14.32 -13.91 -2.17
C LEU A 195 -15.17 -14.88 -2.97
N ASN A 196 -16.33 -14.42 -3.42
CA ASN A 196 -17.18 -15.14 -4.36
C ASN A 196 -17.70 -14.17 -5.45
N PRO A 197 -18.31 -14.66 -6.54
CA PRO A 197 -18.75 -13.79 -7.64
C PRO A 197 -19.79 -12.73 -7.27
N ALA A 198 -20.54 -12.91 -6.18
CA ALA A 198 -21.49 -11.92 -5.68
C ALA A 198 -20.84 -10.88 -4.76
N THR A 199 -19.59 -11.08 -4.33
CA THR A 199 -18.92 -10.18 -3.39
C THR A 199 -18.83 -8.76 -3.94
N ILE A 200 -19.23 -7.81 -3.11
CA ILE A 200 -19.05 -6.37 -3.31
C ILE A 200 -17.98 -5.91 -2.33
N LEU A 201 -16.83 -5.52 -2.87
CA LEU A 201 -15.74 -4.98 -2.08
C LEU A 201 -16.14 -3.61 -1.53
N VAL A 202 -15.85 -3.37 -0.25
CA VAL A 202 -16.02 -2.07 0.40
C VAL A 202 -14.71 -1.67 1.04
N SER A 203 -14.20 -0.48 0.73
CA SER A 203 -12.93 0.03 1.27
C SER A 203 -12.96 1.53 1.49
N TYR A 204 -11.92 2.09 2.09
CA TYR A 204 -11.71 3.55 2.14
C TYR A 204 -10.45 3.93 1.37
N ASN A 205 -10.60 4.55 0.19
CA ASN A 205 -9.53 4.81 -0.78
C ASN A 205 -8.90 3.55 -1.42
N GLY A 206 -9.43 2.35 -1.15
CA GLY A 206 -8.86 1.11 -1.62
C GLY A 206 -9.05 0.83 -3.10
N LYS A 207 -9.97 1.53 -3.79
CA LYS A 207 -10.06 1.43 -5.25
C LYS A 207 -8.84 2.04 -5.94
N CYS A 208 -8.27 3.07 -5.33
CA CYS A 208 -7.09 3.77 -5.85
C CYS A 208 -5.77 3.24 -5.29
N TYR A 209 -5.80 2.43 -4.22
CA TYR A 209 -4.60 2.02 -3.51
C TYR A 209 -4.52 0.50 -3.28
N ASP A 210 -5.35 -0.06 -2.40
CA ASP A 210 -5.28 -1.45 -1.97
C ASP A 210 -5.54 -2.44 -3.11
N ALA A 211 -6.60 -2.23 -3.91
CA ALA A 211 -6.95 -3.13 -4.99
C ALA A 211 -5.88 -3.16 -6.11
N PRO A 212 -5.35 -2.02 -6.61
CA PRO A 212 -4.21 -2.02 -7.54
C PRO A 212 -2.95 -2.69 -6.98
N LEU A 213 -2.68 -2.50 -5.68
CA LEU A 213 -1.55 -3.13 -5.00
C LEU A 213 -1.72 -4.66 -4.96
N LEU A 214 -2.87 -5.14 -4.49
CA LEU A 214 -3.19 -6.57 -4.46
C LEU A 214 -3.18 -7.19 -5.86
N ALA A 215 -3.71 -6.49 -6.87
CA ALA A 215 -3.63 -6.94 -8.27
C ALA A 215 -2.18 -7.17 -8.72
N THR A 216 -1.27 -6.28 -8.33
CA THR A 216 0.17 -6.45 -8.59
C THR A 216 0.74 -7.64 -7.82
N ARG A 217 0.35 -7.84 -6.55
CA ARG A 217 0.80 -9.00 -5.75
C ARG A 217 0.32 -10.33 -6.33
N TYR A 218 -0.95 -10.45 -6.70
CA TYR A 218 -1.50 -11.64 -7.37
C TYR A 218 -0.75 -11.94 -8.67
N ARG A 219 -0.49 -10.92 -9.50
CA ARG A 219 0.28 -11.08 -10.74
C ARG A 219 1.70 -11.59 -10.47
N LEU A 220 2.41 -11.03 -9.50
CA LEU A 220 3.76 -11.47 -9.14
C LEU A 220 3.78 -12.88 -8.54
N ALA A 221 2.73 -13.28 -7.82
CA ALA A 221 2.53 -14.63 -7.31
C ALA A 221 2.06 -15.64 -8.37
N ARG A 222 1.88 -15.20 -9.63
CA ARG A 222 1.30 -16.01 -10.73
C ARG A 222 -0.06 -16.59 -10.36
N ARG A 223 -0.92 -15.74 -9.80
CA ARG A 223 -2.31 -16.05 -9.44
C ARG A 223 -3.27 -15.17 -10.24
N THR A 224 -4.46 -15.69 -10.50
CA THR A 224 -5.57 -14.89 -11.00
C THR A 224 -5.93 -13.83 -9.98
N ASN A 225 -6.18 -12.59 -10.41
CA ASN A 225 -6.65 -11.53 -9.52
C ASN A 225 -8.16 -11.68 -9.26
N PRO A 226 -8.59 -12.07 -8.05
CA PRO A 226 -10.02 -12.27 -7.78
C PRO A 226 -10.79 -10.95 -7.65
N LEU A 227 -10.12 -9.80 -7.46
CA LEU A 227 -10.78 -8.51 -7.29
C LEU A 227 -11.24 -7.90 -8.62
N ALA A 228 -10.67 -8.33 -9.76
CA ALA A 228 -10.86 -7.66 -11.05
C ALA A 228 -12.32 -7.66 -11.55
N ALA A 229 -13.10 -8.69 -11.18
CA ALA A 229 -14.48 -8.85 -11.61
C ALA A 229 -15.52 -8.37 -10.58
N LEU A 230 -15.07 -7.96 -9.38
CA LEU A 230 -15.97 -7.64 -8.28
C LEU A 230 -16.43 -6.18 -8.35
N ALA A 231 -17.68 -5.94 -7.96
CA ALA A 231 -18.15 -4.60 -7.70
C ALA A 231 -17.38 -4.00 -6.51
N HIS A 232 -17.11 -2.70 -6.56
CA HIS A 232 -16.33 -2.01 -5.53
C HIS A 232 -16.98 -0.68 -5.15
N VAL A 233 -17.36 -0.57 -3.88
CA VAL A 233 -17.80 0.65 -3.20
C VAL A 233 -16.61 1.23 -2.44
N ASP A 234 -16.17 2.43 -2.81
CA ASP A 234 -15.08 3.12 -2.11
C ASP A 234 -15.65 4.30 -1.33
N LEU A 235 -15.66 4.16 0.00
CA LEU A 235 -16.32 5.06 0.94
C LEU A 235 -15.65 6.45 1.01
N LEU A 236 -14.44 6.62 0.49
CA LEU A 236 -13.79 7.94 0.46
C LEU A 236 -14.55 8.93 -0.43
N PHE A 237 -15.05 8.48 -1.59
CA PHE A 237 -15.77 9.35 -2.52
C PHE A 237 -17.10 9.88 -1.98
N PRO A 238 -18.03 9.04 -1.45
CA PRO A 238 -19.23 9.54 -0.79
C PRO A 238 -18.91 10.37 0.45
N SER A 239 -17.88 9.99 1.23
CA SER A 239 -17.47 10.79 2.39
C SER A 239 -17.02 12.20 1.99
N ARG A 240 -16.25 12.34 0.91
CA ARG A 240 -15.87 13.66 0.37
C ARG A 240 -17.05 14.42 -0.20
N ARG A 241 -18.04 13.76 -0.80
CA ARG A 241 -19.26 14.44 -1.27
C ARG A 241 -20.03 15.04 -0.10
N ARG A 242 -20.09 14.32 1.02
CA ARG A 242 -20.90 14.72 2.18
C ARG A 242 -20.19 15.70 3.12
N TRP A 243 -18.90 15.53 3.37
CA TRP A 243 -18.20 16.20 4.47
C TRP A 243 -16.98 17.05 4.08
N ARG A 244 -16.62 17.12 2.80
CA ARG A 244 -15.52 17.98 2.37
C ARG A 244 -15.88 19.45 2.63
N GLY A 245 -15.03 20.15 3.38
CA GLY A 245 -15.25 21.53 3.80
C GLY A 245 -16.02 21.68 5.11
N ILE A 246 -16.57 20.59 5.66
CA ILE A 246 -17.18 20.56 7.01
C ILE A 246 -16.08 20.23 8.04
N TRP A 247 -15.26 19.22 7.75
CA TRP A 247 -14.15 18.80 8.61
C TRP A 247 -12.78 19.18 8.03
N GLU A 248 -11.75 19.11 8.87
CA GLU A 248 -10.35 19.41 8.51
C GLU A 248 -9.86 18.64 7.28
N ASN A 249 -10.30 17.39 7.12
CA ASN A 249 -10.04 16.54 5.97
C ASN A 249 -11.01 15.34 5.98
N CYS A 250 -10.95 14.50 4.94
CA CYS A 250 -11.72 13.25 4.86
C CYS A 250 -10.79 12.03 4.91
N ARG A 251 -9.82 12.00 5.82
CA ARG A 251 -9.10 10.76 6.17
C ARG A 251 -10.00 9.91 7.07
N LEU A 252 -9.80 8.59 7.07
CA LEU A 252 -10.63 7.67 7.86
C LEU A 252 -10.62 8.06 9.35
N ALA A 253 -9.46 8.37 9.94
CA ALA A 253 -9.36 8.83 11.32
C ALA A 253 -10.21 10.08 11.64
N THR A 254 -10.31 11.04 10.71
CA THR A 254 -11.18 12.21 10.89
C THR A 254 -12.66 11.82 10.78
N ILE A 255 -13.02 10.94 9.83
CA ILE A 255 -14.39 10.43 9.71
C ILE A 255 -14.80 9.65 10.96
N GLU A 256 -13.92 8.81 11.49
CA GLU A 256 -14.15 8.08 12.72
C GLU A 256 -14.44 8.99 13.90
N ARG A 257 -13.63 10.02 14.11
CA ARG A 257 -13.80 10.97 15.20
C ARG A 257 -15.08 11.81 15.04
N GLU A 258 -15.28 12.39 13.86
CA GLU A 258 -16.34 13.39 13.65
C GLU A 258 -17.70 12.76 13.33
N VAL A 259 -17.71 11.63 12.62
CA VAL A 259 -18.93 10.95 12.16
C VAL A 259 -19.25 9.74 13.03
N LEU A 260 -18.30 8.85 13.25
CA LEU A 260 -18.54 7.59 13.98
C LEU A 260 -18.38 7.73 15.50
N ARG A 261 -17.90 8.88 15.98
CA ARG A 261 -17.60 9.16 17.40
C ARG A 261 -16.68 8.12 18.04
N VAL A 262 -15.75 7.58 17.24
CA VAL A 262 -14.71 6.68 17.70
C VAL A 262 -13.53 7.51 18.19
N VAL A 263 -13.08 7.24 19.41
CA VAL A 263 -11.86 7.83 19.99
C VAL A 263 -10.76 6.79 19.88
N ARG A 264 -9.67 7.11 19.18
CA ARG A 264 -8.48 6.27 19.12
C ARG A 264 -7.56 6.61 20.29
N GLU A 265 -7.51 5.74 21.29
CA GLU A 265 -6.47 5.78 22.33
C GLU A 265 -5.22 5.06 21.79
N ASP A 266 -4.04 5.67 21.93
CA ASP A 266 -2.74 5.07 21.58
C ASP A 266 -2.52 4.68 20.11
N ASP A 267 -2.94 5.53 19.16
CA ASP A 267 -2.76 5.28 17.73
C ASP A 267 -1.26 5.29 17.37
N LEU A 268 -0.75 4.14 16.91
CA LEU A 268 0.53 4.09 16.20
C LEU A 268 0.31 4.84 14.88
N PRO A 269 1.09 5.89 14.57
CA PRO A 269 0.95 6.56 13.29
C PRO A 269 1.05 5.52 12.17
N GLY A 270 0.10 5.50 11.21
CA GLY A 270 0.11 4.48 10.13
C GLY A 270 1.42 4.44 9.32
N ALA A 271 2.21 5.52 9.34
CA ALA A 271 3.56 5.57 8.76
C ALA A 271 4.58 4.63 9.45
N GLU A 272 4.31 4.19 10.67
CA GLU A 272 5.17 3.31 11.47
C GLU A 272 4.82 1.82 11.29
N ALA A 273 3.67 1.49 10.70
CA ALA A 273 3.25 0.11 10.45
C ALA A 273 4.28 -0.72 9.65
N PRO A 274 4.90 -0.19 8.56
CA PRO A 274 6.00 -0.88 7.87
C PRO A 274 7.20 -1.16 8.77
N ALA A 275 7.56 -0.20 9.64
CA ALA A 275 8.71 -0.31 10.52
C ALA A 275 8.46 -1.39 11.59
N ALA A 276 7.26 -1.41 12.18
CA ALA A 276 6.83 -2.42 13.15
C ALA A 276 6.93 -3.84 12.59
N TRP A 277 6.47 -4.05 11.36
CA TRP A 277 6.55 -5.35 10.69
C TRP A 277 8.00 -5.74 10.37
N LEU A 278 8.80 -4.82 9.82
CA LEU A 278 10.21 -5.08 9.52
C LEU A 278 11.04 -5.37 10.78
N GLU A 279 10.76 -4.69 11.88
CA GLU A 279 11.37 -4.96 13.19
C GLU A 279 11.03 -6.39 13.65
N TYR A 280 9.76 -6.79 13.58
CA TYR A 280 9.34 -8.14 13.93
C TYR A 280 10.05 -9.21 13.10
N LEU A 281 10.16 -9.02 11.78
CA LEU A 281 10.86 -9.94 10.89
C LEU A 281 12.36 -10.07 11.23
N ARG A 282 12.98 -9.02 11.76
CA ARG A 282 14.40 -9.00 12.17
C ARG A 282 14.64 -9.60 13.56
N GLY A 283 13.60 -10.11 14.21
CA GLY A 283 13.68 -10.69 15.55
C GLY A 283 13.33 -9.73 16.68
N GLY A 284 12.81 -8.55 16.36
CA GLY A 284 12.30 -7.60 17.34
C GLY A 284 10.98 -8.03 17.99
N SER A 285 10.47 -7.17 18.88
CA SER A 285 9.25 -7.46 19.65
C SER A 285 8.00 -7.48 18.78
N ALA A 286 7.02 -8.30 19.16
CA ALA A 286 5.69 -8.33 18.53
C ALA A 286 4.76 -7.18 18.98
N ASN A 287 5.15 -6.36 19.95
CA ASN A 287 4.27 -5.35 20.54
C ASN A 287 3.67 -4.39 19.50
N ASN A 288 4.51 -3.74 18.69
CA ASN A 288 4.03 -2.80 17.67
C ASN A 288 3.24 -3.51 16.56
N LEU A 289 3.58 -4.76 16.22
CA LEU A 289 2.81 -5.53 15.24
C LEU A 289 1.39 -5.85 15.75
N ARG A 290 1.21 -6.11 17.05
CA ARG A 290 -0.12 -6.25 17.66
C ARG A 290 -0.92 -4.94 17.65
N ARG A 291 -0.26 -3.80 17.84
CA ARG A 291 -0.90 -2.48 17.70
C ARG A 291 -1.35 -2.23 16.26
N VAL A 292 -0.52 -2.55 15.27
CA VAL A 292 -0.92 -2.51 13.85
C VAL A 292 -2.15 -3.39 13.59
N ALA A 293 -2.16 -4.62 14.12
CA ALA A 293 -3.33 -5.50 13.99
C ALA A 293 -4.59 -4.89 14.65
N ALA A 294 -4.45 -4.21 15.79
CA ALA A 294 -5.57 -3.53 16.43
C ALA A 294 -6.10 -2.35 15.59
N HIS A 295 -5.22 -1.55 14.96
CA HIS A 295 -5.65 -0.48 14.06
C HIS A 295 -6.36 -1.01 12.83
N ASN A 296 -5.78 -1.98 12.12
CA ASN A 296 -6.43 -2.57 10.96
C ASN A 296 -7.78 -3.23 11.31
N HIS A 297 -7.90 -3.83 12.49
CA HIS A 297 -9.19 -4.34 12.99
C HIS A 297 -10.21 -3.22 13.12
N GLN A 298 -9.82 -2.12 13.78
CA GLN A 298 -10.68 -0.95 13.96
C GLN A 298 -11.06 -0.32 12.63
N ASP A 299 -10.13 -0.19 11.68
CA ASP A 299 -10.38 0.40 10.37
C ASP A 299 -11.46 -0.37 9.62
N VAL A 300 -11.34 -1.70 9.56
CA VAL A 300 -12.34 -2.57 8.89
C VAL A 300 -13.71 -2.49 9.59
N VAL A 301 -13.75 -2.44 10.92
CA VAL A 301 -14.99 -2.22 11.69
C VAL A 301 -15.58 -0.83 11.40
N SER A 302 -14.74 0.19 11.26
CA SER A 302 -15.18 1.55 10.92
C SER A 302 -15.79 1.60 9.52
N LEU A 303 -15.29 0.83 8.55
CA LEU A 303 -15.89 0.74 7.22
C LEU A 303 -17.34 0.21 7.28
N SER A 304 -17.58 -0.84 8.05
CA SER A 304 -18.92 -1.44 8.17
C SER A 304 -19.93 -0.53 8.88
N ARG A 305 -19.46 0.29 9.82
CA ARG A 305 -20.26 1.34 10.45
C ARG A 305 -20.54 2.51 9.49
N LEU A 306 -19.51 2.95 8.78
CA LEU A 306 -19.60 4.10 7.88
C LEU A 306 -20.55 3.84 6.71
N VAL A 307 -20.57 2.64 6.15
CA VAL A 307 -21.53 2.32 5.07
C VAL A 307 -22.98 2.44 5.56
N GLY A 308 -23.27 2.05 6.81
CA GLY A 308 -24.59 2.21 7.40
C GLY A 308 -24.99 3.68 7.55
N VAL A 309 -24.07 4.54 8.01
CA VAL A 309 -24.31 5.99 8.13
C VAL A 309 -24.57 6.63 6.77
N LEU A 310 -23.83 6.23 5.74
CA LEU A 310 -24.01 6.75 4.38
C LEU A 310 -25.32 6.28 3.75
N ALA A 311 -25.73 5.04 4.00
CA ALA A 311 -26.97 4.46 3.50
C ALA A 311 -28.24 5.02 4.18
N GLN A 312 -28.16 5.44 5.45
CA GLN A 312 -29.31 6.01 6.17
C GLN A 312 -29.63 7.46 5.78
N ALA A 313 -28.70 8.14 5.12
CA ALA A 313 -28.75 9.57 4.96
C ALA A 313 -28.77 10.01 3.50
N ALA A 314 -29.20 9.10 2.62
CA ALA A 314 -29.52 9.32 1.22
C ALA A 314 -31.02 9.61 1.05
#